data_AF-A0A7V8BPH0-F1
#
_entry.id   AF-A0A7V8BPH0-F1
#
_cell.length_a   1.000
_cell.length_b   1.000
_cell.length_c   1.000
_cell.angle_alpha   90.00
_cell.angle_beta   90.00
_cell.angle_gamma   90.00
#
_symmetry.space_group_name_H-M   'P 1'
#
loop_
_entity.id
_entity.type
_entity.pdbx_description
1 polymer ?
#
loop_
_entity_poly.entity_id
_entity_poly.type
_entity_poly.pdbx_seq_one_letter_code
_entity_poly.pdbx_strand_id
1 'polypeptide(L)'
;MKKTSLQKKETAANEKPEESLRWVDRGWYLVVEFELVHSPKLDAALELAQKNAYYAELVDERGVTFYRAIYFKTDFPKFLEIYDIVGMWKNTKLNFKGDDIAKNDFEIWYTSYKQYWGHRKTLNSADYCGVNKMSHYPDFLGCYDRCIEFRWRDPLFTHYQFSSKVWYSFGKRVGHVYVLDKQAILNHLNKVNKEYHACPCYGHSLIDLYVNKLPKEMDPVLHKEWQFKEDYLKLSANKSFFNYDIALSTMTEICPVNEKAYYKFMDRIFSS
;
A
#
# COMPACT_ATOMS: atom_id res chain seq x y z
N MET A 1 -73.94 43.84 -12.21
CA MET A 1 -72.98 42.74 -12.42
C MET A 1 -71.73 43.02 -11.60
N LYS A 2 -71.55 42.30 -10.48
CA LYS A 2 -70.41 42.41 -9.56
C LYS A 2 -69.30 41.46 -10.03
N LYS A 3 -68.08 41.95 -10.18
CA LYS A 3 -66.87 41.10 -10.23
C LYS A 3 -65.97 41.53 -9.06
N THR A 4 -66.02 40.72 -8.01
CA THR A 4 -65.15 40.83 -6.84
C THR A 4 -63.94 39.93 -7.09
N SER A 5 -62.75 40.52 -7.24
CA SER A 5 -61.47 39.82 -7.38
C SER A 5 -61.01 39.32 -6.02
N LEU A 6 -61.00 38.00 -5.80
CA LEU A 6 -60.37 37.40 -4.63
C LEU A 6 -58.85 37.36 -4.82
N GLN A 7 -58.17 37.96 -3.84
CA GLN A 7 -56.73 37.91 -3.61
C GLN A 7 -56.29 36.48 -3.27
N LYS A 8 -55.29 35.97 -3.99
CA LYS A 8 -54.55 34.77 -3.60
C LYS A 8 -53.31 35.24 -2.82
N LYS A 9 -53.34 35.10 -1.50
CA LYS A 9 -52.17 35.28 -0.62
C LYS A 9 -51.28 34.05 -0.80
N GLU A 10 -50.14 34.24 -1.46
CA GLU A 10 -49.02 33.30 -1.42
C GLU A 10 -48.37 33.39 -0.04
N THR A 11 -48.56 32.34 0.76
CA THR A 11 -47.84 32.14 2.00
C THR A 11 -46.47 31.56 1.64
N ALA A 12 -45.42 32.38 1.73
CA ALA A 12 -44.05 31.93 1.65
C ALA A 12 -43.76 30.97 2.82
N ALA A 13 -43.65 29.68 2.50
CA ALA A 13 -43.13 28.69 3.42
C ALA A 13 -41.65 28.98 3.65
N ASN A 14 -41.33 29.23 4.92
CA ASN A 14 -40.00 29.48 5.44
C ASN A 14 -39.22 28.15 5.44
N GLU A 15 -38.68 27.77 4.28
CA GLU A 15 -37.72 26.67 4.19
C GLU A 15 -36.39 27.15 4.79
N LYS A 16 -36.09 26.67 6.01
CA LYS A 16 -34.75 26.80 6.59
C LYS A 16 -33.76 26.16 5.61
N PRO A 17 -32.61 26.80 5.32
CA PRO A 17 -31.59 26.18 4.51
C PRO A 17 -31.15 24.89 5.21
N GLU A 18 -31.29 23.78 4.49
CA GLU A 18 -30.74 22.48 4.84
C GLU A 18 -29.26 22.71 5.21
N GLU A 19 -28.92 22.50 6.49
CA GLU A 19 -27.53 22.52 6.93
C GLU A 19 -26.79 21.48 6.11
N SER A 20 -26.10 21.92 5.06
CA SER A 20 -25.27 21.07 4.22
C SER A 20 -24.37 20.27 5.15
N LEU A 21 -24.58 18.95 5.22
CA LEU A 21 -23.82 18.03 6.04
C LEU A 21 -22.33 18.30 5.82
N ARG A 22 -21.72 19.01 6.76
CA ARG A 22 -20.34 19.44 6.63
C ARG A 22 -19.49 18.19 6.77
N TRP A 23 -18.79 17.82 5.71
CA TRP A 23 -17.89 16.67 5.72
C TRP A 23 -16.87 16.84 6.85
N VAL A 24 -16.77 15.84 7.72
CA VAL A 24 -15.82 15.80 8.84
C VAL A 24 -14.79 14.71 8.54
N ASP A 25 -13.51 15.09 8.42
CA ASP A 25 -12.42 14.12 8.38
C ASP A 25 -12.31 13.42 9.74
N ARG A 26 -12.61 12.12 9.77
CA ARG A 26 -12.49 11.28 10.98
C ARG A 26 -11.19 10.47 10.99
N GLY A 27 -10.26 10.77 10.09
CA GLY A 27 -9.02 10.03 9.94
C GLY A 27 -9.24 8.64 9.33
N TRP A 28 -8.38 7.70 9.69
CA TRP A 28 -8.44 6.31 9.21
C TRP A 28 -9.49 5.54 10.03
N TYR A 29 -10.51 5.00 9.35
CA TYR A 29 -11.46 4.05 9.94
C TYR A 29 -11.98 3.06 8.88
N LEU A 30 -12.26 1.83 9.33
CA LEU A 30 -12.95 0.80 8.57
C LEU A 30 -14.28 0.48 9.24
N VAL A 31 -15.29 0.19 8.44
CA VAL A 31 -16.57 -0.34 8.90
C VAL A 31 -16.74 -1.73 8.30
N VAL A 32 -17.13 -2.68 9.13
CA VAL A 32 -17.63 -3.98 8.68
C VAL A 32 -19.11 -4.04 9.00
N GLU A 33 -19.89 -4.47 8.03
CA GLU A 33 -21.29 -4.81 8.21
C GLU A 33 -21.51 -6.26 7.80
N PHE A 34 -22.33 -6.97 8.54
CA PHE A 34 -22.75 -8.32 8.17
C PHE A 34 -24.17 -8.58 8.67
N GLU A 35 -24.94 -9.34 7.90
CA GLU A 35 -26.31 -9.69 8.23
C GLU A 35 -26.40 -10.94 9.10
N LEU A 36 -27.56 -11.13 9.72
CA LEU A 36 -27.92 -12.41 10.33
C LEU A 36 -27.92 -13.51 9.26
N VAL A 37 -27.00 -14.47 9.38
CA VAL A 37 -26.91 -15.63 8.49
C VAL A 37 -27.00 -16.93 9.31
N HIS A 38 -27.47 -18.02 8.70
CA HIS A 38 -27.43 -19.36 9.28
C HIS A 38 -26.01 -19.95 9.27
N SER A 39 -25.06 -19.24 9.88
CA SER A 39 -23.67 -19.67 10.03
C SER A 39 -23.45 -20.16 11.46
N PRO A 40 -22.79 -21.32 11.67
CA PRO A 40 -22.40 -21.75 13.01
C PRO A 40 -21.37 -20.82 13.67
N LYS A 41 -20.77 -19.90 12.90
CA LYS A 41 -19.82 -18.90 13.41
C LYS A 41 -20.46 -17.56 13.76
N LEU A 42 -21.79 -17.43 13.66
CA LEU A 42 -22.49 -16.17 13.91
C LEU A 42 -22.27 -15.68 15.35
N ASP A 43 -22.44 -16.54 16.33
CA ASP A 43 -22.29 -16.17 17.74
C ASP A 43 -20.88 -15.64 18.04
N ALA A 44 -19.86 -16.28 17.48
CA ALA A 44 -18.48 -15.83 17.61
C ALA A 44 -18.23 -14.47 16.93
N ALA A 45 -18.81 -14.24 15.74
CA ALA A 45 -18.73 -12.94 15.06
C ALA A 45 -19.41 -11.83 15.86
N LEU A 46 -20.59 -12.13 16.44
CA LEU A 46 -21.33 -11.19 17.29
C LEU A 46 -20.56 -10.86 18.56
N GLU A 47 -19.99 -11.86 19.23
CA GLU A 47 -19.18 -11.65 20.43
C GLU A 47 -17.99 -10.73 20.15
N LEU A 48 -17.30 -10.90 19.02
CA LEU A 48 -16.21 -10.02 18.60
C LEU A 48 -16.70 -8.61 18.25
N ALA A 49 -17.82 -8.50 17.52
CA ALA A 49 -18.40 -7.21 17.15
C ALA A 49 -18.82 -6.41 18.38
N GLN A 50 -19.53 -7.03 19.33
CA GLN A 50 -20.06 -6.39 20.53
C GLN A 50 -18.96 -5.90 21.50
N LYS A 51 -17.74 -6.45 21.41
CA LYS A 51 -16.57 -5.94 22.15
C LYS A 51 -16.05 -4.61 21.61
N ASN A 52 -16.45 -4.22 20.39
CA ASN A 52 -16.07 -2.94 19.81
C ASN A 52 -16.96 -1.81 20.37
N ALA A 53 -16.35 -0.72 20.83
CA ALA A 53 -17.06 0.44 21.40
C ALA A 53 -18.02 1.13 20.42
N TYR A 54 -17.84 0.91 19.12
CA TYR A 54 -18.62 1.49 18.03
C TYR A 54 -19.45 0.41 17.30
N TYR A 55 -19.91 -0.58 18.05
CA TYR A 55 -20.88 -1.57 17.60
C TYR A 55 -22.30 -1.00 17.57
N ALA A 56 -23.07 -1.39 16.57
CA ALA A 56 -24.50 -1.15 16.50
C ALA A 56 -25.20 -2.34 15.84
N GLU A 57 -26.35 -2.71 16.39
CA GLU A 57 -27.34 -3.54 15.71
C GLU A 57 -28.36 -2.62 15.05
N LEU A 58 -28.60 -2.84 13.76
CA LEU A 58 -29.41 -1.97 12.92
C LEU A 58 -30.42 -2.80 12.14
N VAL A 59 -31.52 -2.17 11.74
CA VAL A 59 -32.55 -2.76 10.89
C VAL A 59 -32.70 -1.88 9.66
N ASP A 60 -32.62 -2.47 8.47
CA ASP A 60 -32.81 -1.74 7.22
C ASP A 60 -34.30 -1.52 6.90
N GLU A 61 -34.59 -0.77 5.83
CA GLU A 61 -35.95 -0.47 5.39
C GLU A 61 -36.78 -1.73 5.02
N ARG A 62 -36.11 -2.87 4.78
CA ARG A 62 -36.72 -4.16 4.46
C ARG A 62 -37.00 -4.99 5.71
N GLY A 63 -36.66 -4.49 6.90
CA GLY A 63 -36.78 -5.22 8.16
C GLY A 63 -35.64 -6.22 8.39
N VAL A 64 -34.55 -6.15 7.63
CA VAL A 64 -33.39 -7.04 7.79
C VAL A 64 -32.46 -6.51 8.86
N THR A 65 -32.20 -7.32 9.89
CA THR A 65 -31.20 -7.01 10.91
C THR A 65 -29.78 -7.19 10.37
N PHE A 66 -28.94 -6.18 10.59
CA PHE A 66 -27.52 -6.24 10.30
C PHE A 66 -26.70 -5.63 11.43
N TYR A 67 -25.46 -6.07 11.52
CA TYR A 67 -24.53 -5.72 12.58
C TYR A 67 -23.42 -4.87 11.99
N ARG A 68 -23.15 -3.73 12.61
CA ARG A 68 -22.12 -2.78 12.19
C ARG A 68 -21.09 -2.63 13.30
N ALA A 69 -19.81 -2.64 12.94
CA ALA A 69 -18.73 -2.26 13.86
C ALA A 69 -17.71 -1.36 13.14
N ILE A 70 -17.28 -0.31 13.83
CA ILE A 70 -16.30 0.67 13.31
C ILE A 70 -14.95 0.45 13.98
N TYR A 71 -13.90 0.32 13.19
CA TYR A 71 -12.54 0.07 13.63
C TYR A 71 -11.63 1.23 13.23
N PHE A 72 -10.90 1.76 14.20
CA PHE A 72 -9.85 2.75 13.94
C PHE A 72 -8.51 2.07 13.68
N LYS A 73 -7.52 2.87 13.27
CA LYS A 73 -6.19 2.37 12.88
C LYS A 73 -5.57 1.46 13.96
N THR A 74 -5.78 1.81 15.23
CA THR A 74 -5.29 1.06 16.40
C THR A 74 -6.00 -0.26 16.65
N ASP A 75 -7.24 -0.40 16.17
CA ASP A 75 -8.07 -1.59 16.34
C ASP A 75 -7.98 -2.56 15.15
N PHE A 76 -7.09 -2.28 14.18
CA PHE A 76 -6.99 -3.09 12.97
C PHE A 76 -6.74 -4.59 13.23
N PRO A 77 -5.91 -5.01 14.20
CA PRO A 77 -5.80 -6.43 14.54
C PRO A 77 -7.15 -7.07 14.92
N LYS A 78 -8.00 -6.36 15.68
CA LYS A 78 -9.34 -6.82 16.05
C LYS A 78 -10.29 -6.87 14.85
N PHE A 79 -10.15 -5.91 13.93
CA PHE A 79 -10.86 -5.96 12.65
C PHE A 79 -10.53 -7.25 11.89
N LEU A 80 -9.28 -7.67 11.86
CA LEU A 80 -8.88 -8.89 11.14
C LEU A 80 -9.52 -10.14 11.75
N GLU A 81 -9.63 -10.21 13.08
CA GLU A 81 -10.29 -11.32 13.78
C GLU A 81 -11.75 -11.49 13.35
N ILE A 82 -12.51 -10.39 13.27
CA ILE A 82 -13.90 -10.48 12.81
C ILE A 82 -13.98 -10.76 11.32
N TYR A 83 -13.10 -10.15 10.51
CA TYR A 83 -13.08 -10.34 9.06
C TYR A 83 -12.75 -11.78 8.67
N ASP A 84 -11.89 -12.47 9.42
CA ASP A 84 -11.60 -13.90 9.26
C ASP A 84 -12.86 -14.78 9.36
N ILE A 85 -13.88 -14.31 10.08
CA ILE A 85 -15.15 -15.01 10.25
C ILE A 85 -16.15 -14.60 9.17
N VAL A 86 -16.34 -13.28 8.99
CA VAL A 86 -17.45 -12.74 8.20
C VAL A 86 -17.08 -12.37 6.77
N GLY A 87 -15.80 -12.25 6.43
CA GLY A 87 -15.33 -11.74 5.15
C GLY A 87 -15.89 -12.48 3.94
N MET A 88 -16.04 -13.81 4.06
CA MET A 88 -16.57 -14.66 3.00
C MET A 88 -18.11 -14.75 2.97
N TRP A 89 -18.83 -14.17 3.94
CA TRP A 89 -20.29 -14.22 3.93
C TRP A 89 -20.86 -13.32 2.85
N LYS A 90 -21.89 -13.80 2.14
CA LYS A 90 -22.47 -13.12 0.98
C LYS A 90 -22.81 -11.64 1.24
N ASN A 91 -23.41 -11.36 2.40
CA ASN A 91 -23.94 -10.03 2.73
C ASN A 91 -23.01 -9.22 3.65
N THR A 92 -21.71 -9.55 3.66
CA THR A 92 -20.72 -8.71 4.35
C THR A 92 -20.34 -7.52 3.48
N LYS A 93 -20.39 -6.31 4.04
CA LYS A 93 -19.94 -5.07 3.41
C LYS A 93 -18.77 -4.48 4.17
N LEU A 94 -17.88 -3.82 3.43
CA LEU A 94 -16.73 -3.11 3.96
C LEU A 94 -16.78 -1.67 3.50
N ASN A 95 -16.50 -0.74 4.39
CA ASN A 95 -16.36 0.68 4.06
C ASN A 95 -15.06 1.22 4.63
N PHE A 96 -14.31 2.00 3.86
CA PHE A 96 -13.13 2.74 4.30
C PHE A 96 -13.36 4.22 4.12
N LYS A 97 -13.25 4.98 5.21
CA LYS A 97 -13.45 6.44 5.18
C LYS A 97 -14.79 6.90 4.55
N GLY A 98 -15.80 6.03 4.58
CA GLY A 98 -17.12 6.30 4.01
C GLY A 98 -17.31 5.79 2.58
N ASP A 99 -16.27 5.25 1.95
CA ASP A 99 -16.34 4.64 0.63
C ASP A 99 -16.47 3.12 0.74
N ASP A 100 -17.36 2.52 -0.05
CA ASP A 100 -17.47 1.07 -0.16
C ASP A 100 -16.18 0.47 -0.73
N ILE A 101 -15.75 -0.65 -0.14
CA ILE A 101 -14.58 -1.41 -0.62
C ILE A 101 -15.06 -2.75 -1.17
N ALA A 102 -14.63 -3.06 -2.39
CA ALA A 102 -14.80 -4.41 -2.93
C ALA A 102 -13.94 -5.40 -2.12
N LYS A 103 -14.54 -6.52 -1.71
CA LYS A 103 -13.84 -7.54 -0.91
C LYS A 103 -12.52 -8.00 -1.55
N ASN A 104 -12.50 -8.17 -2.88
CA ASN A 104 -11.28 -8.56 -3.59
C ASN A 104 -10.15 -7.54 -3.41
N ASP A 105 -10.44 -6.24 -3.43
CA ASP A 105 -9.45 -5.20 -3.18
C ASP A 105 -8.97 -5.26 -1.72
N PHE A 106 -9.90 -5.48 -0.78
CA PHE A 106 -9.55 -5.67 0.62
C PHE A 106 -8.69 -6.92 0.88
N GLU A 107 -8.99 -8.04 0.22
CA GLU A 107 -8.24 -9.30 0.35
C GLU A 107 -6.77 -9.15 -0.03
N ILE A 108 -6.46 -8.33 -1.04
CA ILE A 108 -5.08 -8.00 -1.42
C ILE A 108 -4.37 -7.35 -0.23
N TRP A 109 -4.99 -6.37 0.44
CA TRP A 109 -4.40 -5.68 1.58
C TRP A 109 -4.27 -6.58 2.79
N TYR A 110 -5.33 -7.33 3.07
CA TYR A 110 -5.43 -8.27 4.16
C TYR A 110 -4.34 -9.33 4.08
N THR A 111 -4.14 -9.93 2.89
CA THR A 111 -3.13 -10.94 2.66
C THR A 111 -1.72 -10.37 2.84
N SER A 112 -1.43 -9.23 2.19
CA SER A 112 -0.14 -8.55 2.33
C SER A 112 0.14 -8.16 3.79
N TYR A 113 -0.87 -7.67 4.51
CA TYR A 113 -0.74 -7.34 5.93
C TYR A 113 -0.47 -8.58 6.77
N LYS A 114 -1.20 -9.68 6.59
CA LYS A 114 -1.02 -10.91 7.37
C LYS A 114 0.36 -11.52 7.16
N GLN A 115 0.86 -11.52 5.93
CA GLN A 115 2.23 -11.96 5.63
C GLN A 115 3.24 -11.09 6.38
N TYR A 116 3.11 -9.77 6.29
CA TYR A 116 4.00 -8.85 7.01
C TYR A 116 3.93 -9.00 8.53
N TRP A 117 2.71 -9.07 9.09
CA TRP A 117 2.44 -9.18 10.52
C TRP A 117 2.93 -10.49 11.12
N GLY A 118 2.69 -11.61 10.41
CA GLY A 118 3.14 -12.94 10.81
C GLY A 118 4.66 -13.04 10.95
N HIS A 119 5.41 -12.23 10.21
CA HIS A 119 6.87 -12.20 10.26
C HIS A 119 7.47 -11.25 11.29
N ARG A 120 6.79 -10.15 11.68
CA ARG A 120 7.42 -9.10 12.53
C ARG A 120 6.82 -8.85 13.91
N LYS A 121 5.66 -9.41 14.28
CA LYS A 121 5.02 -9.46 15.63
C LYS A 121 5.04 -8.20 16.52
N THR A 122 5.58 -7.07 16.08
CA THR A 122 5.81 -5.88 16.89
C THR A 122 5.27 -4.67 16.16
N LEU A 123 4.22 -4.07 16.72
CA LEU A 123 3.67 -2.77 16.36
C LEU A 123 4.59 -1.65 16.89
N ASN A 124 5.91 -1.79 16.83
CA ASN A 124 6.79 -0.65 17.10
C ASN A 124 6.74 0.27 15.89
N SER A 125 5.76 1.17 16.00
CA SER A 125 5.34 2.38 15.28
C SER A 125 6.28 3.12 14.31
N ALA A 126 7.48 2.64 13.99
CA ALA A 126 8.39 3.26 13.02
C ALA A 126 8.59 2.44 11.73
N ASP A 127 8.30 1.14 11.74
CA ASP A 127 8.44 0.25 10.57
C ASP A 127 7.15 0.20 9.76
N TYR A 128 6.83 1.31 9.10
CA TYR A 128 5.69 1.34 8.18
C TYR A 128 5.98 0.46 6.97
N CYS A 129 4.97 -0.33 6.56
CA CYS A 129 4.94 -0.84 5.20
C CYS A 129 4.97 0.39 4.26
N GLY A 130 5.98 0.52 3.41
CA GLY A 130 6.20 1.76 2.66
C GLY A 130 7.60 2.34 2.85
N VAL A 131 8.20 2.20 4.03
CA VAL A 131 9.55 2.67 4.36
C VAL A 131 10.08 1.88 5.57
N ASN A 132 10.79 0.77 5.35
CA ASN A 132 11.47 0.04 6.44
C ASN A 132 12.83 0.69 6.72
N LYS A 133 13.01 1.35 7.87
CA LYS A 133 14.26 2.03 8.23
C LYS A 133 15.09 1.17 9.20
N MET A 134 15.93 0.28 8.67
CA MET A 134 16.96 -0.37 9.46
C MET A 134 18.28 0.44 9.53
N SER A 135 18.40 1.50 8.72
CA SER A 135 19.60 2.35 8.59
C SER A 135 19.22 3.82 8.28
N HIS A 136 20.19 4.67 7.94
CA HIS A 136 20.02 6.05 7.49
C HIS A 136 19.17 6.20 6.20
N TYR A 137 18.92 5.10 5.49
CA TYR A 137 18.04 4.98 4.32
C TYR A 137 17.16 3.72 4.42
N PRO A 138 16.05 3.63 3.66
CA PRO A 138 15.13 2.52 3.77
C PRO A 138 15.66 1.27 3.07
N ASP A 139 15.22 0.08 3.50
CA ASP A 139 15.48 -1.18 2.78
C ASP A 139 14.61 -1.31 1.53
N PHE A 140 13.40 -0.74 1.56
CA PHE A 140 12.48 -0.71 0.44
C PHE A 140 11.47 0.45 0.58
N LEU A 141 10.90 0.85 -0.55
CA LEU A 141 9.76 1.76 -0.65
C LEU A 141 8.53 1.03 -1.18
N GLY A 142 7.35 1.31 -0.63
CA GLY A 142 6.08 0.69 -1.07
C GLY A 142 5.65 -0.53 -0.25
N CYS A 143 4.64 -1.27 -0.74
CA CYS A 143 4.06 -2.40 -0.03
C CYS A 143 4.98 -3.63 -0.11
N TYR A 144 5.04 -4.47 0.92
CA TYR A 144 5.93 -5.65 0.98
C TYR A 144 5.93 -6.48 -0.33
N ASP A 145 4.75 -6.79 -0.87
CA ASP A 145 4.62 -7.61 -2.09
C ASP A 145 4.90 -6.85 -3.40
N ARG A 146 4.80 -5.52 -3.37
CA ARG A 146 4.98 -4.61 -4.50
C ARG A 146 5.86 -3.42 -4.12
N CYS A 147 7.07 -3.72 -3.66
CA CYS A 147 8.02 -2.70 -3.24
C CYS A 147 9.10 -2.44 -4.30
N ILE A 148 9.74 -1.28 -4.14
CA ILE A 148 11.02 -0.98 -4.75
C ILE A 148 12.10 -1.19 -3.70
N GLU A 149 13.00 -2.13 -3.93
CA GLU A 149 14.11 -2.43 -3.04
C GLU A 149 15.24 -1.39 -3.15
N PHE A 150 15.72 -0.99 -1.97
CA PHE A 150 16.85 -0.10 -1.73
C PHE A 150 18.01 -0.84 -1.05
N ARG A 151 17.87 -2.14 -0.79
CA ARG A 151 18.97 -3.02 -0.37
C ARG A 151 19.77 -3.54 -1.57
N TRP A 152 20.99 -4.01 -1.29
CA TRP A 152 21.75 -4.72 -2.31
C TRP A 152 21.05 -6.03 -2.68
N ARG A 153 21.06 -6.35 -3.97
CA ARG A 153 20.62 -7.64 -4.50
C ARG A 153 21.72 -8.18 -5.41
N ASP A 154 22.12 -9.43 -5.16
CA ASP A 154 23.05 -10.11 -6.05
C ASP A 154 22.39 -10.27 -7.44
N PRO A 155 23.00 -9.74 -8.51
CA PRO A 155 22.44 -9.82 -9.86
C PRO A 155 22.24 -11.27 -10.36
N LEU A 156 22.95 -12.26 -9.80
CA LEU A 156 22.83 -13.67 -10.19
C LEU A 156 21.78 -14.43 -9.36
N PHE A 157 21.38 -13.92 -8.20
CA PHE A 157 20.34 -14.55 -7.39
C PHE A 157 18.98 -13.90 -7.66
N THR A 158 18.37 -14.27 -8.78
CA THR A 158 17.04 -13.80 -9.19
C THR A 158 15.88 -14.60 -8.57
N HIS A 159 16.16 -15.58 -7.69
CA HIS A 159 15.18 -16.60 -7.29
C HIS A 159 14.34 -16.31 -6.03
N TYR A 160 14.45 -15.16 -5.39
CA TYR A 160 13.64 -14.88 -4.19
C TYR A 160 12.34 -14.12 -4.50
N GLN A 161 11.31 -14.91 -4.80
CA GLN A 161 9.90 -14.87 -4.35
C GLN A 161 9.06 -13.58 -4.39
N PHE A 162 9.61 -12.41 -4.70
CA PHE A 162 8.85 -11.15 -4.66
C PHE A 162 8.93 -10.46 -6.02
N SER A 163 7.78 -9.92 -6.46
CA SER A 163 7.67 -9.07 -7.65
C SER A 163 8.37 -7.71 -7.51
N SER A 164 9.26 -7.58 -6.52
CA SER A 164 9.93 -6.36 -6.14
C SER A 164 11.00 -5.97 -7.16
N LYS A 165 11.03 -4.69 -7.49
CA LYS A 165 11.99 -4.08 -8.41
C LYS A 165 13.10 -3.43 -7.60
N VAL A 166 14.35 -3.50 -8.05
CA VAL A 166 15.42 -2.69 -7.45
C VAL A 166 15.35 -1.26 -8.00
N TRP A 167 15.66 -0.24 -7.20
CA TRP A 167 15.48 1.16 -7.63
C TRP A 167 16.28 1.50 -8.90
N TYR A 168 17.48 0.93 -9.06
CA TYR A 168 18.33 1.13 -10.26
C TYR A 168 17.85 0.36 -11.49
N SER A 169 16.68 -0.30 -11.45
CA SER A 169 16.02 -0.89 -12.64
C SER A 169 15.17 0.09 -13.44
N PHE A 170 14.92 1.28 -12.90
CA PHE A 170 14.02 2.29 -13.49
C PHE A 170 14.80 3.29 -14.35
N GLY A 171 15.73 2.84 -15.19
CA GLY A 171 16.52 3.74 -16.00
C GLY A 171 16.91 3.13 -17.34
N LYS A 172 17.75 3.85 -18.06
CA LYS A 172 18.26 3.42 -19.36
C LYS A 172 19.68 3.91 -19.59
N ARG A 173 20.44 3.14 -20.34
CA ARG A 173 21.75 3.56 -20.84
C ARG A 173 21.63 4.66 -21.91
N VAL A 174 22.42 5.72 -21.74
CA VAL A 174 22.61 6.81 -22.71
C VAL A 174 24.12 6.98 -22.90
N GLY A 175 24.67 6.32 -23.92
CA GLY A 175 26.13 6.26 -24.15
C GLY A 175 26.85 5.44 -23.07
N HIS A 176 27.76 6.09 -22.32
CA HIS A 176 28.49 5.48 -21.20
C HIS A 176 27.84 5.75 -19.84
N VAL A 177 26.78 6.56 -19.80
CA VAL A 177 26.08 6.94 -18.58
C VAL A 177 24.75 6.19 -18.51
N TYR A 178 24.36 5.76 -17.32
CA TYR A 178 23.02 5.26 -17.06
C TYR A 178 22.16 6.34 -16.40
N VAL A 179 21.05 6.69 -17.02
CA VAL A 179 20.15 7.75 -16.55
C VAL A 179 18.98 7.13 -15.80
N LEU A 180 18.79 7.53 -14.54
CA LEU A 180 17.71 7.04 -13.69
C LEU A 180 16.43 7.84 -13.95
N ASP A 181 15.33 7.14 -14.23
CA ASP A 181 14.00 7.71 -14.34
C ASP A 181 13.29 7.70 -12.98
N LYS A 182 13.54 8.76 -12.20
CA LYS A 182 12.87 8.99 -10.92
C LYS A 182 11.36 9.11 -11.06
N GLN A 183 10.85 9.61 -12.19
CA GLN A 183 9.41 9.74 -12.40
C GLN A 183 8.76 8.36 -12.58
N ALA A 184 9.44 7.42 -13.24
CA ALA A 184 8.98 6.03 -13.34
C ALA A 184 8.91 5.35 -11.97
N ILE A 185 9.88 5.62 -11.08
CA ILE A 185 9.86 5.15 -9.68
C ILE A 185 8.62 5.71 -8.95
N LEU A 186 8.39 7.03 -9.02
CA LEU A 186 7.23 7.68 -8.40
C LEU A 186 5.91 7.14 -8.97
N ASN A 187 5.81 6.98 -10.28
CA ASN A 187 4.61 6.45 -10.94
C ASN A 187 4.31 5.01 -10.48
N HIS A 188 5.35 4.18 -10.34
CA HIS A 188 5.20 2.82 -9.81
C HIS A 188 4.70 2.84 -8.37
N LEU A 189 5.33 3.62 -7.49
CA LEU A 189 4.92 3.74 -6.09
C LEU A 189 3.53 4.36 -5.93
N ASN A 190 3.14 5.31 -6.78
CA ASN A 190 1.79 5.88 -6.81
C ASN A 190 0.73 4.86 -7.22
N LYS A 191 1.06 3.95 -8.15
CA LYS A 191 0.15 2.84 -8.49
C LYS A 191 -0.05 1.92 -7.29
N VAL A 192 1.03 1.56 -6.61
CA VAL A 192 0.98 0.78 -5.37
C VAL A 192 0.19 1.53 -4.29
N ASN A 193 0.39 2.84 -4.13
CA ASN A 193 -0.36 3.64 -3.17
C ASN A 193 -1.87 3.59 -3.45
N LYS A 194 -2.30 3.75 -4.71
CA LYS A 194 -3.71 3.60 -5.09
C LYS A 194 -4.23 2.19 -4.78
N GLU A 195 -3.43 1.17 -5.07
CA GLU A 195 -3.80 -0.21 -4.83
C GLU A 195 -3.94 -0.50 -3.33
N TYR A 196 -3.09 0.06 -2.45
CA TYR A 196 -3.03 -0.27 -1.01
C TYR A 196 -3.47 0.86 -0.06
N HIS A 197 -4.22 1.86 -0.56
CA HIS A 197 -4.52 3.12 0.14
C HIS A 197 -5.23 2.96 1.51
N ALA A 198 -5.96 1.87 1.72
CA ALA A 198 -6.65 1.61 2.99
C ALA A 198 -5.81 0.80 3.98
N CYS A 199 -4.66 0.25 3.59
CA CYS A 199 -3.80 -0.48 4.51
C CYS A 199 -3.29 0.45 5.62
N PRO A 200 -3.53 0.15 6.92
CA PRO A 200 -3.14 1.06 8.01
C PRO A 200 -1.62 1.15 8.17
N CYS A 201 -0.89 0.13 7.73
CA CYS A 201 0.57 0.12 7.75
C CYS A 201 1.20 0.91 6.61
N TYR A 202 0.44 1.27 5.57
CA TYR A 202 1.00 1.93 4.40
C TYR A 202 1.27 3.42 4.66
N GLY A 203 2.54 3.83 4.54
CA GLY A 203 2.98 5.21 4.77
C GLY A 203 3.64 5.83 3.54
N HIS A 204 3.02 6.85 2.95
CA HIS A 204 3.53 7.55 1.76
C HIS A 204 4.49 8.70 2.08
N SER A 205 4.50 9.19 3.32
CA SER A 205 5.03 10.52 3.69
C SER A 205 6.52 10.74 3.41
N LEU A 206 7.31 9.70 3.12
CA LEU A 206 8.75 9.82 2.85
C LEU A 206 9.16 9.32 1.46
N ILE A 207 8.22 8.87 0.61
CA ILE A 207 8.55 8.34 -0.71
C ILE A 207 9.29 9.41 -1.54
N ASP A 208 8.70 10.60 -1.66
CA ASP A 208 9.29 11.70 -2.43
C ASP A 208 10.66 12.09 -1.89
N LEU A 209 10.83 12.11 -0.56
CA LEU A 209 12.11 12.40 0.09
C LEU A 209 13.21 11.44 -0.37
N TYR A 210 12.96 10.13 -0.30
CA TYR A 210 13.95 9.12 -0.64
C TYR A 210 14.23 9.05 -2.14
N VAL A 211 13.20 9.15 -2.97
CA VAL A 211 13.35 9.13 -4.43
C VAL A 211 14.10 10.37 -4.92
N ASN A 212 13.87 11.54 -4.32
CA ASN A 212 14.58 12.76 -4.68
C ASN A 212 16.08 12.70 -4.34
N LYS A 213 16.47 12.00 -3.26
CA LYS A 213 17.88 11.80 -2.90
C LYS A 213 18.63 10.89 -3.88
N LEU A 214 17.98 9.96 -4.58
CA LEU A 214 18.64 9.07 -5.54
C LEU A 214 19.48 9.85 -6.58
N PRO A 215 20.52 9.25 -7.18
CA PRO A 215 21.28 9.91 -8.24
C PRO A 215 20.38 10.14 -9.46
N LYS A 216 20.68 11.18 -10.26
CA LYS A 216 20.05 11.33 -11.59
C LYS A 216 20.70 10.42 -12.63
N GLU A 217 21.99 10.15 -12.44
CA GLU A 217 22.82 9.40 -13.37
C GLU A 217 23.87 8.59 -12.63
N MET A 218 24.27 7.47 -13.23
CA MET A 218 25.32 6.59 -12.76
C MET A 218 26.27 6.35 -13.92
N ASP A 219 27.50 6.82 -13.79
CA ASP A 219 28.56 6.65 -14.77
C ASP A 219 29.59 5.64 -14.26
N PRO A 220 29.63 4.39 -14.78
CA PRO A 220 30.63 3.38 -14.41
C PRO A 220 32.09 3.79 -14.69
N VAL A 221 32.34 4.76 -15.57
CA VAL A 221 33.69 5.27 -15.84
C VAL A 221 34.19 6.09 -14.66
N LEU A 222 33.36 7.01 -14.14
CA LEU A 222 33.68 7.89 -13.01
C LEU A 222 33.40 7.24 -11.64
N HIS A 223 32.39 6.38 -11.57
CA HIS A 223 31.89 5.75 -10.35
C HIS A 223 32.08 4.24 -10.41
N LYS A 224 33.25 3.79 -9.93
CA LYS A 224 33.66 2.37 -9.94
C LYS A 224 32.80 1.46 -9.06
N GLU A 225 31.83 2.02 -8.33
CA GLU A 225 30.82 1.25 -7.61
C GLU A 225 29.80 0.59 -8.54
N TRP A 226 29.71 1.04 -9.79
CA TRP A 226 28.76 0.56 -10.79
C TRP A 226 29.46 -0.07 -11.99
N GLN A 227 28.78 -1.02 -12.62
CA GLN A 227 29.20 -1.63 -13.87
C GLN A 227 27.98 -1.95 -14.74
N PHE A 228 28.17 -1.97 -16.05
CA PHE A 228 27.13 -2.44 -16.95
C PHE A 228 27.02 -3.96 -16.89
N LYS A 229 25.81 -4.44 -17.18
CA LYS A 229 25.49 -5.87 -17.24
C LYS A 229 26.48 -6.62 -18.12
N GLU A 230 26.81 -6.12 -19.30
CA GLU A 230 27.70 -6.82 -20.24
C GLU A 230 29.09 -7.07 -19.64
N ASP A 231 29.61 -6.13 -18.84
CA ASP A 231 30.92 -6.28 -18.20
C ASP A 231 30.87 -7.25 -17.02
N TYR A 232 29.75 -7.26 -16.28
CA TYR A 232 29.49 -8.28 -15.27
C TYR A 232 29.48 -9.68 -15.87
N LEU A 233 28.81 -9.87 -17.01
CA LEU A 233 28.72 -11.18 -17.68
C LEU A 233 30.07 -11.70 -18.15
N LYS A 234 30.95 -10.83 -18.64
CA LYS A 234 32.32 -11.20 -19.00
C LYS A 234 33.10 -11.73 -17.78
N LEU A 235 32.86 -11.14 -16.61
CA LEU A 235 33.53 -11.53 -15.36
C LEU A 235 32.94 -12.82 -14.76
N SER A 236 31.63 -13.02 -14.88
CA SER A 236 30.92 -14.18 -14.33
C SER A 236 31.06 -15.45 -15.18
N ALA A 237 31.28 -15.33 -16.49
CA ALA A 237 31.48 -16.48 -17.39
C ALA A 237 32.67 -17.40 -17.00
N ASN A 238 33.59 -16.90 -16.16
CA ASN A 238 34.70 -17.69 -15.59
C ASN A 238 34.34 -18.47 -14.32
N LYS A 239 33.12 -18.29 -13.79
CA LYS A 239 32.62 -19.00 -12.60
C LYS A 239 31.47 -19.89 -13.04
N SER A 240 31.77 -21.18 -13.26
CA SER A 240 30.76 -22.18 -13.55
C SER A 240 29.77 -22.33 -12.40
N PHE A 241 28.62 -22.93 -12.69
CA PHE A 241 27.47 -23.26 -11.82
C PHE A 241 26.26 -22.30 -11.93
N PHE A 242 25.11 -22.92 -12.26
CA PHE A 242 23.72 -22.45 -12.33
C PHE A 242 23.13 -22.03 -13.69
N ASN A 243 21.82 -22.27 -13.85
CA ASN A 243 21.00 -21.98 -15.04
C ASN A 243 20.99 -20.46 -15.31
N TYR A 244 22.00 -19.99 -16.03
CA TYR A 244 22.26 -18.59 -16.32
C TYR A 244 21.13 -17.95 -17.14
N ASP A 245 20.53 -18.65 -18.11
CA ASP A 245 19.66 -18.03 -19.12
C ASP A 245 18.44 -17.28 -18.55
N ILE A 246 17.86 -17.76 -17.45
CA ILE A 246 16.70 -17.11 -16.80
C ILE A 246 17.14 -15.86 -16.01
N ALA A 247 18.24 -15.94 -15.25
CA ALA A 247 18.79 -14.81 -14.50
C ALA A 247 19.29 -13.69 -15.44
N LEU A 248 19.86 -14.07 -16.58
CA LEU A 248 20.38 -13.15 -17.58
C LEU A 248 19.29 -12.32 -18.25
N SER A 249 18.13 -12.91 -18.56
CA SER A 249 17.01 -12.17 -19.18
C SER A 249 16.40 -11.10 -18.25
N THR A 250 16.58 -11.25 -16.94
CA THR A 250 15.93 -10.41 -15.91
C THR A 250 16.86 -9.39 -15.25
N MET A 251 18.18 -9.49 -15.47
CA MET A 251 19.16 -8.50 -15.01
C MET A 251 18.94 -7.12 -15.64
N THR A 252 19.00 -6.09 -14.79
CA THR A 252 19.04 -4.66 -15.16
C THR A 252 20.28 -4.33 -15.99
N GLU A 253 20.21 -3.29 -16.82
CA GLU A 253 21.34 -2.87 -17.68
C GLU A 253 22.58 -2.42 -16.88
N ILE A 254 22.38 -1.97 -15.64
CA ILE A 254 23.44 -1.59 -14.71
C ILE A 254 23.28 -2.35 -13.39
N CYS A 255 24.38 -2.68 -12.73
CA CYS A 255 24.38 -3.26 -11.39
C CYS A 255 25.57 -2.75 -10.56
N PRO A 256 25.46 -2.81 -9.23
CA PRO A 256 26.61 -2.55 -8.35
C PRO A 256 27.69 -3.62 -8.54
N VAL A 257 28.96 -3.25 -8.36
CA VAL A 257 30.07 -4.21 -8.52
C VAL A 257 30.09 -5.31 -7.47
N ASN A 258 29.65 -4.99 -6.25
CA ASN A 258 29.45 -5.89 -5.12
C ASN A 258 28.66 -5.18 -4.01
N GLU A 259 28.26 -5.93 -2.98
CA GLU A 259 27.51 -5.43 -1.82
C GLU A 259 28.21 -4.25 -1.11
N LYS A 260 29.52 -4.36 -0.85
CA LYS A 260 30.29 -3.33 -0.17
C LYS A 260 30.30 -2.01 -0.95
N ALA A 261 30.47 -2.07 -2.27
CA ALA A 261 30.45 -0.90 -3.13
C ALA A 261 29.06 -0.25 -3.16
N TYR A 262 28.00 -1.07 -3.21
CA TYR A 262 26.62 -0.59 -3.14
C TYR A 262 26.35 0.20 -1.87
N TYR A 263 26.65 -0.36 -0.69
CA TYR A 263 26.35 0.34 0.56
C TYR A 263 27.22 1.58 0.76
N LYS A 264 28.50 1.55 0.35
CA LYS A 264 29.34 2.77 0.33
C LYS A 264 28.72 3.88 -0.54
N PHE A 265 28.12 3.52 -1.67
CA PHE A 265 27.42 4.45 -2.54
C PHE A 265 26.14 5.01 -1.89
N MET A 266 25.34 4.14 -1.28
CA MET A 266 24.11 4.52 -0.56
C MET A 266 24.42 5.45 0.61
N ASP A 267 25.42 5.13 1.43
CA ASP A 267 25.87 5.99 2.54
C ASP A 267 26.23 7.38 2.04
N ARG A 268 26.95 7.50 0.92
CA ARG A 268 27.31 8.81 0.35
C ARG A 268 26.09 9.64 -0.05
N ILE A 269 25.08 9.03 -0.64
CA ILE A 269 23.86 9.73 -1.09
C ILE A 269 22.98 10.16 0.09
N PHE A 270 22.88 9.30 1.10
CA PHE A 270 21.92 9.52 2.19
C PHE A 270 22.52 10.23 3.40
N SER A 271 23.85 10.30 3.52
CA SER A 271 24.57 11.08 4.54
C SER A 271 24.75 12.57 4.19
N SER A 272 24.46 12.96 2.94
CA SER A 272 24.36 14.36 2.52
C SER A 272 22.95 14.91 2.71
#